data_AF-A0A0F9UP48-F1
#
_entry.id   AF-A0A0F9UP48-F1
#
_cell.length_a   1.000
_cell.length_b   1.000
_cell.length_c   1.000
_cell.angle_alpha   90.00
_cell.angle_beta   90.00
_cell.angle_gamma   90.00
#
_symmetry.space_group_name_H-M   'P 1'
#
loop_
_entity.id
_entity.type
_entity.pdbx_description
1 polymer ?
#
loop_
_entity_poly.entity_id
_entity_poly.type
_entity_poly.pdbx_seq_one_letter_code
_entity_poly.pdbx_strand_id
1 'polypeptide(L)'
;MERQRERQEELPKDVKEYTEKGLDELKKELEKLKNLKSEKEQLEKEAAEKNIIKEEDFKIADLSYIEEQFDKLERVLNSQIGDIDSKTYKRYAEQIESGLQELEEEIIGEKGLIEKKITAHEKLINAYPWLEDERKRFMYTLPDKNKQKADYTSWKIEWAKVLFDYARFAILHTIYIRELNSQKPFTDFTNREQYILEIVDELIAQKQAKWFSKKKEKLRVYWKTLEGWSDEIYKWAYENGKLEPIMIFELREAKQEDFSSLPIEDLEAIFKILAKSRRAKILKLENGQLAFKIKLE
;
A
#
# COMPACT_ATOMS: atom_id res chain seq x y z
N MET A 1 38.87 58.25 -3.10
CA MET A 1 38.79 56.79 -2.95
C MET A 1 38.13 56.51 -1.63
N GLU A 2 36.81 56.36 -1.63
CA GLU A 2 35.99 56.17 -0.44
C GLU A 2 35.44 54.75 -0.53
N ARG A 3 35.99 53.82 0.27
CA ARG A 3 35.46 52.46 0.38
C ARG A 3 34.37 52.49 1.42
N GLN A 4 33.12 52.51 0.96
CA GLN A 4 31.96 52.21 1.80
C GLN A 4 32.10 50.78 2.33
N ARG A 5 32.22 50.62 3.65
CA ARG A 5 32.06 49.33 4.32
C ARG A 5 30.56 49.09 4.43
N GLU A 6 30.04 48.12 3.69
CA GLU A 6 28.72 47.55 3.92
C GLU A 6 28.63 47.09 5.38
N ARG A 7 27.73 47.72 6.15
CA ARG A 7 27.33 47.19 7.46
C ARG A 7 26.48 45.95 7.19
N GLN A 8 27.00 44.77 7.51
CA GLN A 8 26.16 43.60 7.73
C GLN A 8 25.23 43.93 8.92
N GLU A 9 23.93 44.05 8.66
CA GLU A 9 22.92 44.17 9.71
C GLU A 9 22.86 42.83 10.46
N GLU A 10 23.51 42.77 11.63
CA GLU A 10 23.39 41.62 12.52
C GLU A 10 21.94 41.51 13.02
N LEU A 11 21.28 40.40 12.70
CA LEU A 11 19.94 40.09 13.19
C LEU A 11 19.88 40.12 14.72
N PRO A 12 18.77 40.60 15.32
CA PRO A 12 18.57 40.60 16.77
C PRO A 12 18.77 39.19 17.36
N LYS A 13 19.46 39.09 18.50
CA LYS A 13 19.80 37.80 19.15
C LYS A 13 18.60 36.86 19.32
N ASP A 14 17.43 37.42 19.64
CA ASP A 14 16.20 36.65 19.84
C ASP A 14 15.68 36.00 18.54
N VAL A 15 15.92 36.64 17.40
CA VAL A 15 15.57 36.11 16.07
C VAL A 15 16.55 35.00 15.68
N LYS A 16 17.85 35.18 15.95
CA LYS A 16 18.87 34.14 15.73
C LYS A 16 18.61 32.89 16.57
N GLU A 17 18.30 33.04 17.86
CA GLU A 17 18.01 31.91 18.75
C GLU A 17 16.72 31.17 18.36
N TYR A 18 15.70 31.89 17.87
CA TYR A 18 14.47 31.29 17.36
C TYR A 18 14.71 30.49 16.06
N THR A 19 15.52 31.02 15.13
CA THR A 19 15.88 30.31 13.90
C THR A 19 16.79 29.10 14.15
N GLU A 20 17.69 29.17 15.13
CA GLU A 20 18.53 28.04 15.52
C GLU A 20 17.72 26.90 16.15
N LYS A 21 16.74 27.22 17.00
CA LYS A 21 15.82 26.21 17.58
C LYS A 21 14.97 25.52 16.51
N GLY A 22 14.44 26.25 15.54
CA GLY A 22 13.68 25.66 14.43
C GLY A 22 14.55 24.78 13.51
N LEU A 23 15.80 25.17 13.24
CA LEU A 23 16.74 24.32 12.50
C LEU A 23 17.05 23.01 13.25
N ASP A 24 17.20 23.06 14.57
CA ASP A 24 17.43 21.87 15.38
C ASP A 24 16.19 20.95 15.43
N GLU A 25 14.97 21.49 15.35
CA GLU A 25 13.75 20.70 15.21
C GLU A 25 13.69 19.98 13.85
N LEU A 26 13.98 20.69 12.76
CA LEU A 26 14.04 20.10 11.41
C LEU A 26 15.13 19.03 11.30
N LYS A 27 16.29 19.20 11.97
CA LYS A 27 17.33 18.16 12.06
C LYS A 27 16.83 16.89 12.76
N LYS A 28 16.10 17.05 13.87
CA LYS A 28 15.54 15.89 14.60
C LYS A 28 14.51 15.15 13.75
N GLU A 29 13.71 15.88 13.00
CA GLU A 29 12.71 15.30 12.09
C GLU A 29 13.36 14.56 10.93
N LEU A 30 14.41 15.13 10.31
CA LEU A 30 15.23 14.46 9.31
C LEU A 30 15.84 13.15 9.87
N GLU A 31 16.37 13.17 11.09
CA GLU A 31 16.96 12.00 11.74
C GLU A 31 15.90 10.92 12.04
N LYS A 32 14.70 11.33 12.47
CA LYS A 32 13.55 10.42 12.63
C LYS A 32 13.20 9.73 11.30
N LEU A 33 13.18 10.46 10.18
CA LEU A 33 12.91 9.89 8.85
C LEU A 33 14.04 8.96 8.39
N LYS A 34 15.31 9.27 8.68
CA LYS A 34 16.45 8.36 8.41
C LYS A 34 16.30 7.04 9.18
N ASN A 35 15.86 7.08 10.44
CA ASN A 35 15.56 5.87 11.21
C ASN A 35 14.40 5.07 10.60
N LEU A 36 13.31 5.72 10.21
CA LEU A 36 12.18 5.06 9.54
C LEU A 36 12.59 4.41 8.20
N LYS A 37 13.46 5.06 7.42
CA LYS A 37 14.05 4.48 6.21
C LYS A 37 14.86 3.21 6.54
N SER A 38 15.70 3.25 7.57
CA SER A 38 16.51 2.09 7.97
C SER A 38 15.64 0.92 8.44
N GLU A 39 14.57 1.18 9.20
CA GLU A 39 13.60 0.15 9.59
C GLU A 39 12.91 -0.48 8.37
N LYS A 40 12.52 0.33 7.38
CA LYS A 40 11.97 -0.15 6.12
C LYS A 40 12.96 -1.07 5.39
N GLU A 41 14.21 -0.67 5.24
CA GLU A 41 15.26 -1.48 4.59
C GLU A 41 15.48 -2.82 5.31
N GLN A 42 15.35 -2.87 6.64
CA GLN A 42 15.43 -4.12 7.40
C GLN A 42 14.25 -5.04 7.08
N LEU A 43 13.03 -4.51 7.03
CA LEU A 43 11.83 -5.26 6.64
C LEU A 43 11.91 -5.77 5.20
N GLU A 44 12.50 -4.99 4.29
CA GLU A 44 12.74 -5.42 2.91
C GLU A 44 13.69 -6.61 2.86
N LYS A 45 14.79 -6.57 3.62
CA LYS A 45 15.73 -7.70 3.73
C LYS A 45 15.06 -8.94 4.29
N GLU A 46 14.28 -8.79 5.38
CA GLU A 46 13.53 -9.91 5.95
C GLU A 46 12.52 -10.50 4.97
N ALA A 47 11.78 -9.65 4.24
CA ALA A 47 10.84 -10.07 3.22
C ALA A 47 11.53 -10.78 2.04
N ALA A 48 12.72 -10.31 1.63
CA ALA A 48 13.52 -10.91 0.57
C ALA A 48 14.11 -12.27 1.01
N GLU A 49 14.66 -12.37 2.21
CA GLU A 49 15.17 -13.63 2.79
C GLU A 49 14.06 -14.68 2.86
N LYS A 50 12.87 -14.29 3.29
CA LYS A 50 11.70 -15.17 3.33
C LYS A 50 11.12 -15.47 1.94
N ASN A 51 11.59 -14.82 0.87
CA ASN A 51 11.05 -14.87 -0.50
C ASN A 51 9.56 -14.49 -0.58
N ILE A 52 9.15 -13.52 0.24
CA ILE A 52 7.80 -12.95 0.26
C ILE A 52 7.68 -11.83 -0.77
N ILE A 53 8.77 -11.13 -1.09
CA ILE A 53 8.83 -10.04 -2.08
C ILE A 53 10.10 -10.21 -2.92
N LYS A 54 10.06 -9.90 -4.23
CA LYS A 54 11.26 -9.87 -5.08
C LYS A 54 11.99 -8.53 -4.97
N GLU A 55 13.32 -8.53 -5.05
CA GLU A 55 14.15 -7.31 -5.26
C GLU A 55 13.67 -6.45 -6.47
N GLU A 56 13.07 -7.08 -7.48
CA GLU A 56 12.57 -6.41 -8.69
C GLU A 56 11.17 -5.81 -8.55
N ASP A 57 10.37 -6.23 -7.58
CA ASP A 57 9.08 -5.57 -7.26
C ASP A 57 9.29 -4.20 -6.59
N PHE A 58 10.53 -3.89 -6.19
CA PHE A 58 10.99 -2.59 -5.70
C PHE A 58 11.53 -1.67 -6.80
N LYS A 59 11.61 -2.15 -8.06
CA LYS A 59 12.06 -1.27 -9.14
C LYS A 59 10.93 -0.30 -9.51
N ILE A 60 11.19 0.97 -9.15
CA ILE A 60 10.64 2.21 -9.70
C ILE A 60 9.51 2.84 -8.84
N ALA A 61 9.82 3.11 -7.57
CA ALA A 61 9.56 4.40 -6.93
C ALA A 61 10.81 4.79 -6.12
N ASP A 62 11.91 4.81 -6.86
CA ASP A 62 13.05 5.70 -6.69
C ASP A 62 13.57 5.92 -5.24
N LEU A 63 14.17 4.89 -4.64
CA LEU A 63 15.12 5.04 -3.52
C LEU A 63 16.16 6.13 -3.83
N SER A 64 16.52 6.30 -5.10
CA SER A 64 17.41 7.38 -5.54
C SER A 64 16.73 8.76 -5.51
N TYR A 65 15.41 8.87 -5.72
CA TYR A 65 14.64 10.10 -5.48
C TYR A 65 14.59 10.42 -3.99
N ILE A 66 14.27 9.44 -3.15
CA ILE A 66 14.24 9.64 -1.69
C ILE A 66 15.62 10.08 -1.20
N GLU A 67 16.70 9.43 -1.66
CA GLU A 67 18.08 9.84 -1.37
C GLU A 67 18.42 11.21 -1.96
N GLU A 68 17.97 11.53 -3.17
CA GLU A 68 18.16 12.84 -3.79
C GLU A 68 17.39 13.94 -3.05
N GLN A 69 16.20 13.64 -2.49
CA GLN A 69 15.45 14.55 -1.65
C GLN A 69 16.12 14.74 -0.29
N PHE A 70 16.59 13.65 0.35
CA PHE A 70 17.41 13.75 1.57
C PHE A 70 18.66 14.60 1.32
N ASP A 71 19.38 14.37 0.22
CA ASP A 71 20.55 15.16 -0.18
C ASP A 71 20.22 16.63 -0.42
N LYS A 72 19.10 16.92 -1.09
CA LYS A 72 18.63 18.30 -1.32
C LYS A 72 18.31 18.98 0.00
N LEU A 73 17.56 18.31 0.88
CA LEU A 73 17.19 18.82 2.20
C LEU A 73 18.43 19.05 3.06
N GLU A 74 19.38 18.11 3.07
CA GLU A 74 20.62 18.21 3.84
C GLU A 74 21.56 19.30 3.30
N ARG A 75 21.62 19.49 1.97
CA ARG A 75 22.35 20.63 1.36
C ARG A 75 21.72 21.97 1.71
N VAL A 76 20.38 22.08 1.65
CA VAL A 76 19.68 23.30 2.03
C VAL A 76 19.94 23.61 3.50
N LEU A 77 19.78 22.62 4.39
CA LEU A 77 20.00 22.74 5.83
C LEU A 77 21.44 23.16 6.16
N ASN A 78 22.44 22.59 5.47
CA ASN A 78 23.85 22.86 5.70
C ASN A 78 24.34 24.18 5.07
N SER A 79 23.77 24.59 3.93
CA SER A 79 24.14 25.84 3.23
C SER A 79 23.71 27.11 3.96
N GLN A 80 22.80 27.00 4.94
CA GLN A 80 22.09 28.11 5.56
C GLN A 80 22.58 28.48 6.98
N ILE A 81 23.68 27.87 7.42
CA ILE A 81 24.41 28.31 8.62
C ILE A 81 25.26 29.54 8.23
N GLY A 82 24.70 30.74 8.36
CA GLY A 82 25.44 31.96 8.02
C GLY A 82 24.71 33.28 8.28
N ASP A 83 23.76 33.66 7.42
CA ASP A 83 23.11 34.98 7.46
C ASP A 83 21.78 34.95 6.68
N ILE A 84 20.65 34.70 7.34
CA ILE A 84 19.34 34.60 6.65
C ILE A 84 18.29 35.46 7.34
N ASP A 85 17.72 36.40 6.58
CA ASP A 85 16.58 37.20 7.00
C ASP A 85 15.35 36.31 7.31
N SER A 86 14.62 36.66 8.37
CA SER A 86 13.54 35.87 8.97
C SER A 86 12.43 35.48 7.98
N LYS A 87 12.18 36.32 6.97
CA LYS A 87 11.15 36.08 5.94
C LYS A 87 11.57 35.02 4.93
N THR A 88 12.86 34.99 4.62
CA THR A 88 13.49 33.99 3.75
C THR A 88 13.55 32.64 4.46
N TYR A 89 13.89 32.64 5.74
CA TYR A 89 13.84 31.45 6.62
C TYR A 89 12.44 30.82 6.65
N LYS A 90 11.37 31.59 6.93
CA LYS A 90 10.01 31.05 7.01
C LYS A 90 9.55 30.34 5.73
N ARG A 91 9.80 30.96 4.58
CA ARG A 91 9.41 30.39 3.28
C ARG A 91 10.18 29.10 2.97
N TYR A 92 11.44 29.00 3.37
CA TYR A 92 12.22 27.79 3.19
C TYR A 92 11.87 26.71 4.21
N ALA A 93 11.58 27.07 5.47
CA ALA A 93 11.08 26.15 6.48
C ALA A 93 9.77 25.49 6.03
N GLU A 94 8.81 26.28 5.52
CA GLU A 94 7.55 25.76 4.96
C GLU A 94 7.80 24.77 3.79
N GLN A 95 8.78 25.04 2.92
CA GLN A 95 9.14 24.14 1.82
C GLN A 95 9.81 22.84 2.30
N ILE A 96 10.66 22.94 3.32
CA ILE A 96 11.34 21.80 3.94
C ILE A 96 10.33 20.92 4.67
N GLU A 97 9.45 21.51 5.48
CA GLU A 97 8.39 20.81 6.22
C GLU A 97 7.45 20.06 5.25
N SER A 98 7.03 20.72 4.17
CA SER A 98 6.20 20.07 3.13
C SER A 98 6.92 18.87 2.51
N GLY A 99 8.21 19.00 2.19
CA GLY A 99 9.00 17.90 1.62
C GLY A 99 9.23 16.75 2.61
N LEU A 100 9.46 17.07 3.89
CA LEU A 100 9.59 16.07 4.96
C LEU A 100 8.28 15.30 5.17
N GLN A 101 7.14 15.99 5.14
CA GLN A 101 5.82 15.37 5.29
C GLN A 101 5.50 14.44 4.11
N GLU A 102 5.75 14.86 2.87
CA GLU A 102 5.56 14.02 1.68
C GLU A 102 6.41 12.73 1.77
N LEU A 103 7.68 12.86 2.18
CA LEU A 103 8.57 11.70 2.38
C LEU A 103 8.11 10.81 3.53
N GLU A 104 7.62 11.38 4.64
CA GLU A 104 7.08 10.60 5.76
C GLU A 104 5.87 9.77 5.31
N GLU A 105 4.95 10.37 4.56
CA GLU A 105 3.75 9.69 4.04
C GLU A 105 4.11 8.58 3.04
N GLU A 106 5.13 8.77 2.22
CA GLU A 106 5.65 7.76 1.29
C GLU A 106 6.33 6.61 2.04
N ILE A 107 7.26 6.90 2.94
CA ILE A 107 8.01 5.89 3.72
C ILE A 107 7.05 5.08 4.60
N ILE A 108 6.13 5.72 5.32
CA ILE A 108 5.13 5.03 6.15
C ILE A 108 4.19 4.21 5.27
N GLY A 109 3.78 4.74 4.13
CA GLY A 109 2.94 4.04 3.17
C GLY A 109 3.57 2.75 2.67
N GLU A 110 4.83 2.81 2.22
CA GLU A 110 5.56 1.65 1.71
C GLU A 110 5.93 0.65 2.81
N LYS A 111 6.40 1.13 3.97
CA LYS A 111 6.66 0.30 5.15
C LYS A 111 5.40 -0.47 5.55
N GLY A 112 4.25 0.20 5.62
CA GLY A 112 2.97 -0.43 5.94
C GLY A 112 2.55 -1.49 4.92
N LEU A 113 2.85 -1.31 3.63
CA LEU A 113 2.59 -2.33 2.60
C LEU A 113 3.47 -3.57 2.79
N ILE A 114 4.75 -3.39 3.15
CA ILE A 114 5.68 -4.48 3.44
C ILE A 114 5.24 -5.23 4.71
N GLU A 115 4.94 -4.52 5.78
CA GLU A 115 4.42 -5.10 7.02
C GLU A 115 3.13 -5.89 6.78
N LYS A 116 2.21 -5.37 5.96
CA LYS A 116 0.99 -6.09 5.56
C LYS A 116 1.31 -7.39 4.82
N LYS A 117 2.28 -7.39 3.89
CA LYS A 117 2.71 -8.61 3.17
C LYS A 117 3.38 -9.63 4.09
N ILE A 118 4.29 -9.20 4.97
CA ILE A 118 4.94 -10.07 5.96
C ILE A 118 3.88 -10.68 6.89
N THR A 119 3.02 -9.82 7.45
CA THR A 119 1.91 -10.24 8.32
C THR A 119 0.97 -11.20 7.59
N ALA A 120 0.71 -10.98 6.30
CA ALA A 120 -0.13 -11.86 5.51
C ALA A 120 0.47 -13.25 5.35
N HIS A 121 1.78 -13.32 5.08
CA HIS A 121 2.50 -14.58 5.01
C HIS A 121 2.50 -15.31 6.36
N GLU A 122 2.78 -14.62 7.46
CA GLU A 122 2.74 -15.21 8.81
C GLU A 122 1.35 -15.71 9.18
N LYS A 123 0.30 -14.93 8.89
CA LYS A 123 -1.09 -15.37 9.06
C LYS A 123 -1.39 -16.61 8.22
N LEU A 124 -0.84 -16.70 7.00
CA LEU A 124 -1.01 -17.86 6.13
C LEU A 124 -0.33 -19.10 6.70
N ILE A 125 0.92 -19.01 7.16
CA ILE A 125 1.64 -20.13 7.78
C ILE A 125 0.93 -20.59 9.06
N ASN A 126 0.45 -19.65 9.88
CA ASN A 126 -0.31 -19.99 11.09
C ASN A 126 -1.63 -20.70 10.78
N ALA A 127 -2.34 -20.29 9.71
CA ALA A 127 -3.57 -20.94 9.27
C ALA A 127 -3.31 -22.31 8.61
N TYR A 128 -2.18 -22.45 7.93
CA TYR A 128 -1.78 -23.63 7.17
C TYR A 128 -0.34 -24.06 7.50
N PRO A 129 -0.07 -24.62 8.70
CA PRO A 129 1.29 -24.98 9.11
C PRO A 129 1.96 -26.02 8.19
N TRP A 130 1.14 -26.80 7.47
CA TRP A 130 1.62 -27.79 6.52
C TRP A 130 2.36 -27.18 5.32
N LEU A 131 2.24 -25.87 5.07
CA LEU A 131 2.97 -25.18 4.02
C LEU A 131 4.50 -25.26 4.22
N GLU A 132 4.96 -25.33 5.48
CA GLU A 132 6.38 -25.47 5.84
C GLU A 132 6.77 -26.88 6.31
N ASP A 133 5.80 -27.80 6.42
CA ASP A 133 6.08 -29.18 6.83
C ASP A 133 6.75 -29.96 5.69
N GLU A 134 8.01 -30.34 5.88
CA GLU A 134 8.76 -31.13 4.91
C GLU A 134 8.07 -32.44 4.51
N ARG A 135 7.29 -33.04 5.41
CA ARG A 135 6.54 -34.27 5.14
C ARG A 135 5.39 -34.04 4.17
N LYS A 136 5.01 -32.79 3.94
CA LYS A 136 3.91 -32.35 3.07
C LYS A 136 4.40 -31.76 1.75
N ARG A 137 5.69 -31.88 1.42
CA ARG A 137 6.24 -31.46 0.11
C ARG A 137 5.48 -32.01 -1.10
N PHE A 138 4.86 -33.19 -0.99
CA PHE A 138 4.01 -33.75 -2.05
C PHE A 138 2.82 -32.86 -2.42
N MET A 139 2.33 -32.01 -1.51
CA MET A 139 1.26 -31.05 -1.76
C MET A 139 1.63 -30.02 -2.83
N TYR A 140 2.91 -29.80 -3.11
CA TYR A 140 3.38 -28.90 -4.16
C TYR A 140 3.49 -29.57 -5.55
N THR A 141 2.97 -30.78 -5.68
CA THR A 141 2.89 -31.53 -6.93
C THR A 141 1.42 -31.84 -7.25
N LEU A 142 1.02 -31.67 -8.51
CA LEU A 142 -0.35 -31.92 -8.94
C LEU A 142 -0.64 -33.42 -9.00
N PRO A 143 -1.65 -33.93 -8.27
CA PRO A 143 -2.05 -35.33 -8.39
C PRO A 143 -2.60 -35.64 -9.79
N ASP A 144 -2.38 -36.87 -10.27
CA ASP A 144 -2.88 -37.30 -11.59
C ASP A 144 -4.41 -37.37 -11.57
N LYS A 145 -5.05 -36.46 -12.31
CA LYS A 145 -6.52 -36.34 -12.39
C LYS A 145 -7.23 -37.61 -12.87
N ASN A 146 -6.56 -38.47 -13.64
CA ASN A 146 -7.15 -39.69 -14.20
C ASN A 146 -6.97 -40.88 -13.27
N LYS A 147 -5.84 -40.96 -12.55
CA LYS A 147 -5.52 -42.10 -11.67
C LYS A 147 -5.98 -41.88 -10.23
N GLN A 148 -5.91 -40.64 -9.74
CA GLN A 148 -6.10 -40.27 -8.33
C GLN A 148 -7.10 -39.11 -8.23
N LYS A 149 -8.32 -39.33 -8.72
CA LYS A 149 -9.35 -38.29 -8.81
C LYS A 149 -9.70 -37.67 -7.45
N ALA A 150 -9.77 -38.49 -6.40
CA ALA A 150 -10.06 -38.02 -5.05
C ALA A 150 -8.96 -37.08 -4.53
N ASP A 151 -7.69 -37.48 -4.68
CA ASP A 151 -6.54 -36.69 -4.25
C ASP A 151 -6.43 -35.39 -5.05
N TYR A 152 -6.63 -35.43 -6.37
CA TYR A 152 -6.66 -34.22 -7.21
C TYR A 152 -7.78 -33.26 -6.78
N THR A 153 -8.97 -33.78 -6.45
CA THR A 153 -10.10 -32.95 -5.99
C THR A 153 -9.79 -32.31 -4.64
N SER A 154 -9.30 -33.11 -3.68
CA SER A 154 -8.89 -32.63 -2.36
C SER A 154 -7.79 -31.57 -2.47
N TRP A 155 -6.76 -31.84 -3.28
CA TRP A 155 -5.65 -30.93 -3.54
C TRP A 155 -6.13 -29.57 -4.04
N LYS A 156 -7.01 -29.54 -5.06
CA LYS A 156 -7.54 -28.27 -5.59
C LYS A 156 -8.33 -27.48 -4.56
N ILE A 157 -9.18 -28.17 -3.80
CA ILE A 157 -10.01 -27.53 -2.76
C ILE A 157 -9.13 -26.92 -1.67
N GLU A 158 -8.13 -27.66 -1.19
CA GLU A 158 -7.24 -27.16 -0.14
C GLU A 158 -6.39 -25.98 -0.64
N TRP A 159 -5.82 -26.07 -1.84
CA TRP A 159 -5.07 -24.95 -2.41
C TRP A 159 -5.93 -23.75 -2.78
N ALA A 160 -7.20 -23.94 -3.14
CA ALA A 160 -8.13 -22.83 -3.37
C ALA A 160 -8.40 -22.06 -2.08
N LYS A 161 -8.52 -22.75 -0.94
CA LYS A 161 -8.62 -22.12 0.39
C LYS A 161 -7.35 -21.32 0.72
N VAL A 162 -6.18 -21.90 0.49
CA VAL A 162 -4.89 -21.21 0.70
C VAL A 162 -4.81 -19.94 -0.15
N LEU A 163 -5.15 -20.01 -1.44
CA LEU A 163 -5.16 -18.84 -2.33
C LEU A 163 -6.17 -17.78 -1.87
N PHE A 164 -7.36 -18.21 -1.46
CA PHE A 164 -8.40 -17.31 -0.93
C PHE A 164 -7.93 -16.58 0.34
N ASP A 165 -7.35 -17.31 1.30
CA ASP A 165 -6.85 -16.72 2.54
C ASP A 165 -5.62 -15.87 2.33
N TYR A 166 -4.72 -16.25 1.41
CA TYR A 166 -3.61 -15.38 0.99
C TYR A 166 -4.13 -14.05 0.45
N ALA A 167 -5.13 -14.09 -0.46
CA ALA A 167 -5.75 -12.88 -1.00
C ALA A 167 -6.37 -12.01 0.10
N ARG A 168 -7.07 -12.63 1.06
CA ARG A 168 -7.71 -11.95 2.18
C ARG A 168 -6.69 -11.33 3.14
N PHE A 169 -5.68 -12.08 3.56
CA PHE A 169 -4.68 -11.62 4.52
C PHE A 169 -3.78 -10.52 3.95
N ALA A 170 -3.48 -10.58 2.64
CA ALA A 170 -2.72 -9.56 1.94
C ALA A 170 -3.60 -8.43 1.35
N ILE A 171 -4.92 -8.47 1.56
CA ILE A 171 -5.90 -7.47 1.07
C ILE A 171 -5.79 -7.29 -0.46
N LEU A 172 -5.62 -8.39 -1.19
CA LEU A 172 -5.45 -8.43 -2.65
C LEU A 172 -6.77 -8.64 -3.36
N HIS A 173 -7.52 -7.55 -3.58
CA HIS A 173 -8.82 -7.64 -4.25
C HIS A 173 -8.68 -8.15 -5.67
N THR A 174 -7.53 -7.87 -6.28
CA THR A 174 -7.17 -8.36 -7.59
C THR A 174 -5.80 -9.00 -7.54
N ILE A 175 -5.67 -10.14 -8.21
CA ILE A 175 -4.43 -10.89 -8.33
C ILE A 175 -4.06 -11.03 -9.81
N TYR A 176 -2.81 -10.77 -10.15
CA TYR A 176 -2.27 -11.16 -11.45
C TYR A 176 -1.62 -12.54 -11.35
N ILE A 177 -1.97 -13.44 -12.27
CA ILE A 177 -1.48 -14.84 -12.22
C ILE A 177 0.06 -14.90 -12.29
N ARG A 178 0.67 -13.99 -13.04
CA ARG A 178 2.13 -13.86 -13.14
C ARG A 178 2.81 -13.55 -11.79
N GLU A 179 2.13 -12.81 -10.91
CA GLU A 179 2.67 -12.43 -9.61
C GLU A 179 2.68 -13.65 -8.68
N LEU A 180 1.63 -14.48 -8.71
CA LEU A 180 1.58 -15.71 -7.92
C LEU A 180 2.75 -16.65 -8.23
N ASN A 181 3.17 -16.77 -9.49
CA ASN A 181 4.33 -17.60 -9.87
C ASN A 181 5.65 -17.23 -9.15
N SER A 182 5.67 -16.05 -8.52
CA SER A 182 6.83 -15.43 -7.89
C SER A 182 6.70 -15.29 -6.37
N GLN A 183 5.59 -15.76 -5.80
CA GLN A 183 5.22 -15.52 -4.42
C GLN A 183 5.11 -16.85 -3.66
N LYS A 184 5.70 -16.95 -2.47
CA LYS A 184 5.45 -18.09 -1.60
C LYS A 184 3.99 -18.11 -1.13
N PRO A 185 3.38 -19.30 -0.98
CA PRO A 185 3.97 -20.63 -1.18
C PRO A 185 3.96 -21.13 -2.64
N PHE A 186 3.36 -20.38 -3.58
CA PHE A 186 3.12 -20.83 -4.96
C PHE A 186 4.41 -20.99 -5.80
N THR A 187 5.52 -20.39 -5.38
CA THR A 187 6.85 -20.60 -5.98
C THR A 187 7.34 -22.04 -5.90
N ASP A 188 6.83 -22.83 -4.96
CA ASP A 188 7.36 -24.17 -4.68
C ASP A 188 6.68 -25.24 -5.55
N PHE A 189 5.70 -24.86 -6.37
CA PHE A 189 5.10 -25.75 -7.35
C PHE A 189 6.08 -26.17 -8.45
N THR A 190 6.03 -27.45 -8.82
CA THR A 190 6.83 -28.01 -9.92
C THR A 190 6.44 -27.48 -11.30
N ASN A 191 5.15 -27.21 -11.53
CA ASN A 191 4.64 -26.53 -12.72
C ASN A 191 3.66 -25.43 -12.31
N ARG A 192 4.22 -24.27 -11.92
CA ARG A 192 3.52 -23.17 -11.25
C ARG A 192 2.32 -22.66 -12.04
N GLU A 193 2.50 -22.33 -13.31
CA GLU A 193 1.44 -21.71 -14.12
C GLU A 193 0.24 -22.64 -14.27
N GLN A 194 0.47 -23.91 -14.62
CA GLN A 194 -0.62 -24.87 -14.76
C GLN A 194 -1.34 -25.10 -13.43
N TYR A 195 -0.60 -25.27 -12.33
CA TYR A 195 -1.18 -25.61 -11.03
C TYR A 195 -2.00 -24.45 -10.48
N ILE A 196 -1.51 -23.21 -10.63
CA ILE A 196 -2.24 -22.01 -10.23
C ILE A 196 -3.54 -21.88 -11.02
N LEU A 197 -3.54 -22.16 -12.33
CA LEU A 197 -4.77 -22.11 -13.13
C LEU A 197 -5.81 -23.15 -12.64
N GLU A 198 -5.38 -24.37 -12.29
CA GLU A 198 -6.27 -25.41 -11.72
C GLU A 198 -6.89 -24.96 -10.38
N ILE A 199 -6.09 -24.31 -9.53
CA ILE A 199 -6.53 -23.76 -8.24
C ILE A 199 -7.51 -22.60 -8.45
N VAL A 200 -7.23 -21.71 -9.41
CA VAL A 200 -8.09 -20.57 -9.72
C VAL A 200 -9.43 -21.02 -10.31
N ASP A 201 -9.42 -22.03 -11.19
CA ASP A 201 -10.66 -22.58 -11.75
C ASP A 201 -11.54 -23.19 -10.64
N GLU A 202 -10.94 -23.81 -9.61
CA GLU A 202 -11.65 -24.28 -8.41
C GLU A 202 -12.24 -23.11 -7.60
N LEU A 203 -11.45 -22.05 -7.36
CA LEU A 203 -11.91 -20.86 -6.63
C LEU A 203 -13.09 -20.16 -7.33
N ILE A 204 -13.09 -20.15 -8.66
CA ILE A 204 -14.19 -19.63 -9.49
C ILE A 204 -15.40 -20.56 -9.41
N ALA A 205 -15.22 -21.89 -9.44
CA ALA A 205 -16.30 -22.85 -9.29
C ALA A 205 -17.03 -22.69 -7.94
N GLN A 206 -16.28 -22.31 -6.89
CA GLN A 206 -16.81 -21.98 -5.57
C GLN A 206 -17.46 -20.58 -5.49
N LYS A 207 -17.51 -19.83 -6.59
CA LYS A 207 -18.02 -18.44 -6.70
C LYS A 207 -17.28 -17.44 -5.81
N GLN A 208 -16.05 -17.76 -5.42
CA GLN A 208 -15.20 -16.89 -4.62
C GLN A 208 -14.26 -16.03 -5.47
N ALA A 209 -14.21 -16.25 -6.78
CA ALA A 209 -13.44 -15.43 -7.70
C ALA A 209 -14.06 -15.33 -9.08
N LYS A 210 -13.57 -14.39 -9.89
CA LYS A 210 -13.96 -14.20 -11.29
C LYS A 210 -12.80 -13.67 -12.12
N TRP A 211 -12.65 -14.18 -13.34
CA TRP A 211 -11.73 -13.60 -14.32
C TRP A 211 -12.16 -12.18 -14.72
N PHE A 212 -11.22 -11.24 -14.64
CA PHE A 212 -11.44 -9.85 -15.04
C PHE A 212 -11.32 -9.65 -16.55
N SER A 213 -10.52 -10.48 -17.23
CA SER A 213 -10.30 -10.42 -18.68
C SER A 213 -10.48 -11.78 -19.35
N LYS A 214 -10.79 -11.75 -20.65
CA LYS A 214 -10.87 -12.97 -21.49
C LYS A 214 -9.53 -13.71 -21.57
N LYS A 215 -8.41 -13.01 -21.38
CA LYS A 215 -7.05 -13.57 -21.42
C LYS A 215 -6.68 -14.36 -20.17
N LYS A 216 -7.53 -14.37 -19.12
CA LYS A 216 -7.28 -15.05 -17.84
C LYS A 216 -5.97 -14.63 -17.14
N GLU A 217 -5.62 -13.35 -17.24
CA GLU A 217 -4.39 -12.81 -16.65
C GLU A 217 -4.61 -12.22 -15.24
N LYS A 218 -5.85 -11.77 -14.97
CA LYS A 218 -6.24 -10.98 -13.81
C LYS A 218 -7.49 -11.56 -13.17
N LEU A 219 -7.42 -11.87 -11.88
CA LEU A 219 -8.47 -12.51 -11.09
C LEU A 219 -9.00 -11.56 -10.04
N ARG A 220 -10.32 -11.41 -9.97
CA ARG A 220 -11.02 -10.73 -8.86
C ARG A 220 -11.36 -11.75 -7.78
N VAL A 221 -11.02 -11.50 -6.52
CA VAL A 221 -11.31 -12.40 -5.39
C VAL A 221 -12.33 -11.80 -4.41
N TYR A 222 -13.42 -12.50 -4.13
CA TYR A 222 -14.54 -12.03 -3.32
C TYR A 222 -14.53 -12.68 -1.92
N TRP A 223 -13.73 -12.17 -0.98
CA TRP A 223 -13.83 -12.58 0.43
C TRP A 223 -14.90 -11.82 1.22
N LYS A 224 -15.47 -10.78 0.62
CA LYS A 224 -16.60 -10.02 1.16
C LYS A 224 -17.49 -9.55 0.01
N THR A 225 -18.80 -9.47 0.27
CA THR A 225 -19.80 -9.01 -0.69
C THR A 225 -19.72 -7.49 -0.90
N LEU A 226 -20.23 -7.01 -2.04
CA LEU A 226 -20.29 -5.57 -2.32
C LEU A 226 -21.18 -4.84 -1.30
N GLU A 227 -22.25 -5.48 -0.81
CA GLU A 227 -23.07 -4.95 0.28
C GLU A 227 -22.26 -4.81 1.57
N GLY A 228 -21.47 -5.83 1.93
CA GLY A 228 -20.60 -5.77 3.10
C GLY A 228 -19.51 -4.70 2.99
N TRP A 229 -18.97 -4.47 1.79
CA TRP A 229 -18.07 -3.33 1.52
C TRP A 229 -18.79 -1.99 1.60
N SER A 230 -20.04 -1.92 1.15
CA SER A 230 -20.85 -0.71 1.23
C SER A 230 -21.06 -0.26 2.68
N ASP A 231 -21.28 -1.21 3.58
CA ASP A 231 -21.45 -0.92 5.01
C ASP A 231 -20.15 -0.41 5.65
N GLU A 232 -18.99 -0.95 5.26
CA GLU A 232 -17.68 -0.48 5.75
C GLU A 232 -17.32 0.90 5.22
N ILE A 233 -17.50 1.16 3.93
CA ILE A 233 -17.24 2.49 3.35
C ILE A 233 -18.17 3.54 4.00
N TYR A 234 -19.44 3.18 4.22
CA TYR A 234 -20.37 4.07 4.91
C TYR A 234 -19.92 4.35 6.35
N LYS A 235 -19.55 3.31 7.10
CA LYS A 235 -19.06 3.43 8.48
C LYS A 235 -17.80 4.28 8.55
N TRP A 236 -16.80 3.99 7.73
CA TRP A 236 -15.56 4.76 7.66
C TRP A 236 -15.82 6.24 7.43
N ALA A 237 -16.67 6.56 6.44
CA ALA A 237 -16.97 7.95 6.13
C ALA A 237 -17.78 8.65 7.22
N TYR A 238 -18.67 7.94 7.92
CA TYR A 238 -19.36 8.44 9.11
C TYR A 238 -18.37 8.77 10.23
N GLU A 239 -17.48 7.83 10.56
CA GLU A 239 -16.48 7.97 11.63
C GLU A 239 -15.46 9.09 11.33
N ASN A 240 -15.15 9.31 10.05
CA ASN A 240 -14.24 10.38 9.61
C ASN A 240 -14.96 11.71 9.31
N GLY A 241 -16.25 11.84 9.62
CA GLY A 241 -16.99 13.09 9.44
C GLY A 241 -17.01 13.59 7.99
N LYS A 242 -17.03 12.68 7.02
CA LYS A 242 -17.01 13.01 5.58
C LYS A 242 -18.38 13.57 5.14
N LEU A 243 -18.58 14.86 5.39
CA LEU A 243 -19.81 15.62 5.05
C LEU A 243 -19.87 16.06 3.59
N GLU A 244 -18.70 16.22 2.98
CA GLU A 244 -18.55 16.57 1.56
C GLU A 244 -18.69 15.33 0.66
N PRO A 245 -19.01 15.51 -0.64
CA PRO A 245 -18.95 14.43 -1.61
C PRO A 245 -17.57 13.76 -1.62
N ILE A 246 -17.54 12.47 -1.35
CA ILE A 246 -16.34 11.66 -1.32
C ILE A 246 -16.01 11.20 -2.73
N MET A 247 -14.77 11.42 -3.15
CA MET A 247 -14.26 10.97 -4.43
C MET A 247 -13.59 9.59 -4.32
N ILE A 248 -13.44 8.89 -5.44
CA ILE A 248 -12.77 7.58 -5.46
C ILE A 248 -11.32 7.69 -4.97
N PHE A 249 -10.60 8.77 -5.29
CA PHE A 249 -9.21 8.94 -4.86
C PHE A 249 -9.10 9.01 -3.32
N GLU A 250 -10.05 9.66 -2.63
CA GLU A 250 -10.06 9.69 -1.16
C GLU A 250 -10.23 8.30 -0.54
N LEU A 251 -10.98 7.41 -1.18
CA LEU A 251 -11.07 6.01 -0.75
C LEU A 251 -9.76 5.25 -0.97
N ARG A 252 -8.97 5.61 -2.00
CA ARG A 252 -7.64 5.05 -2.23
C ARG A 252 -6.63 5.54 -1.19
N GLU A 253 -6.76 6.80 -0.75
CA GLU A 253 -5.91 7.42 0.26
C GLU A 253 -6.13 6.84 1.66
N ALA A 254 -7.28 6.22 1.91
CA ALA A 254 -7.54 5.44 3.12
C ALA A 254 -6.74 4.11 3.15
N LYS A 255 -5.40 4.17 3.01
CA LYS A 255 -4.49 3.00 2.89
C LYS A 255 -4.60 2.00 4.05
N GLN A 256 -5.14 2.42 5.19
CA GLN A 256 -5.38 1.56 6.35
C GLN A 256 -6.63 0.68 6.21
N GLU A 257 -7.57 1.10 5.37
CA GLU A 257 -8.82 0.41 5.15
C GLU A 257 -8.69 -0.63 4.04
N ASP A 258 -9.31 -1.79 4.24
CA ASP A 258 -9.22 -2.90 3.28
C ASP A 258 -9.83 -2.50 1.92
N PHE A 259 -10.92 -1.73 1.92
CA PHE A 259 -11.61 -1.32 0.69
C PHE A 259 -10.79 -0.41 -0.23
N SER A 260 -9.66 0.14 0.23
CA SER A 260 -8.82 1.08 -0.53
C SER A 260 -8.25 0.47 -1.82
N SER A 261 -8.08 -0.85 -1.88
CA SER A 261 -7.57 -1.55 -3.08
C SER A 261 -8.66 -2.16 -3.98
N LEU A 262 -9.94 -1.93 -3.69
CA LEU A 262 -11.05 -2.44 -4.52
C LEU A 262 -10.98 -1.95 -5.97
N PRO A 263 -11.33 -2.76 -6.98
CA PRO A 263 -11.42 -2.27 -8.37
C PRO A 263 -12.41 -1.12 -8.53
N ILE A 264 -12.18 -0.28 -9.54
CA ILE A 264 -13.04 0.88 -9.79
C ILE A 264 -14.50 0.45 -10.07
N GLU A 265 -14.69 -0.63 -10.81
CA GLU A 265 -16.00 -1.18 -11.16
C GLU A 265 -16.77 -1.65 -9.92
N ASP A 266 -16.05 -2.19 -8.93
CA ASP A 266 -16.63 -2.62 -7.66
C ASP A 266 -17.02 -1.40 -6.81
N LEU A 267 -16.17 -0.37 -6.74
CA LEU A 267 -16.48 0.89 -6.05
C LEU A 267 -17.71 1.56 -6.67
N GLU A 268 -17.81 1.62 -7.99
CA GLU A 268 -18.98 2.15 -8.69
C GLU A 268 -20.26 1.34 -8.39
N ALA A 269 -20.14 0.01 -8.32
CA ALA A 269 -21.26 -0.85 -7.95
C ALA A 269 -21.67 -0.64 -6.49
N ILE A 270 -20.71 -0.50 -5.57
CA ILE A 270 -20.94 -0.20 -4.16
C ILE A 270 -21.66 1.15 -4.00
N PHE A 271 -21.26 2.18 -4.75
CA PHE A 271 -21.95 3.47 -4.70
C PHE A 271 -23.40 3.37 -5.15
N LYS A 272 -23.70 2.54 -6.16
CA LYS A 272 -25.08 2.26 -6.59
C LYS A 272 -25.87 1.56 -5.48
N ILE A 273 -25.26 0.65 -4.71
CA ILE A 273 -25.88 0.00 -3.55
C ILE A 273 -26.22 1.03 -2.46
N LEU A 274 -25.28 1.91 -2.12
CA LEU A 274 -25.49 2.99 -1.13
C LEU A 274 -26.58 3.98 -1.57
N ALA A 275 -26.61 4.33 -2.85
CA ALA A 275 -27.67 5.19 -3.40
C ALA A 275 -29.05 4.51 -3.34
N LYS A 276 -29.13 3.22 -3.73
CA LYS A 276 -30.37 2.44 -3.70
C LYS A 276 -30.92 2.27 -2.28
N SER A 277 -30.03 2.10 -1.30
CA SER A 277 -30.40 2.04 0.13
C SER A 277 -30.66 3.41 0.76
N ARG A 278 -30.69 4.49 -0.02
CA ARG A 278 -30.92 5.89 0.40
C ARG A 278 -29.86 6.48 1.34
N ARG A 279 -28.82 5.72 1.68
CA ARG A 279 -27.67 6.10 2.52
C ARG A 279 -26.69 7.06 1.84
N ALA A 280 -26.72 7.15 0.52
CA ALA A 280 -25.91 8.12 -0.23
C ALA A 280 -26.64 8.71 -1.44
N LYS A 281 -26.04 9.73 -2.06
CA LYS A 281 -26.38 10.25 -3.38
C LYS A 281 -25.14 10.18 -4.28
N ILE A 282 -25.29 9.69 -5.50
CA ILE A 282 -24.24 9.73 -6.52
C ILE A 282 -24.29 11.08 -7.23
N LEU A 283 -23.14 11.73 -7.35
CA LEU A 283 -22.92 12.96 -8.10
C LEU A 283 -22.00 12.64 -9.26
N LYS A 284 -22.36 13.08 -10.46
CA LYS A 284 -21.50 12.99 -11.64
C LYS A 284 -20.88 14.35 -11.88
N LEU A 285 -19.55 14.41 -11.83
CA LEU A 285 -18.79 15.63 -12.06
C LEU A 285 -18.67 15.92 -13.56
N GLU A 286 -18.33 17.15 -13.92
CA GLU A 286 -18.23 17.62 -15.31
C GLU A 286 -17.19 16.83 -16.13
N ASN A 287 -16.12 16.38 -15.47
CA ASN A 287 -15.08 15.53 -16.07
C ASN A 287 -15.49 14.05 -16.20
N GLY A 288 -16.73 13.69 -15.85
CA GLY A 288 -17.26 12.34 -15.91
C GLY A 288 -16.92 11.47 -14.69
N GLN A 289 -16.13 11.96 -13.72
CA GLN A 289 -15.86 11.25 -12.48
C GLN A 289 -17.12 11.15 -11.60
N LEU A 290 -17.17 10.10 -10.80
CA LEU A 290 -18.24 9.88 -9.82
C LEU A 290 -17.74 10.30 -8.43
N ALA A 291 -18.52 11.16 -7.78
CA ALA A 291 -18.40 11.46 -6.36
C ALA A 291 -19.66 10.95 -5.65
N PHE A 292 -19.58 10.61 -4.37
CA PHE A 292 -20.73 10.17 -3.61
C PHE A 292 -20.86 10.96 -2.32
N LYS A 293 -22.05 11.51 -2.08
CA LYS A 293 -22.36 12.24 -0.85
C LYS A 293 -23.14 11.33 0.07
N ILE A 294 -22.56 11.02 1.22
CA ILE A 294 -23.26 10.27 2.27
C ILE A 294 -24.37 11.14 2.86
N LYS A 295 -25.47 10.50 3.22
CA LYS A 295 -26.50 11.12 4.05
C LYS A 295 -26.29 10.66 5.47
N LEU A 296 -25.97 11.61 6.34
CA LEU A 296 -26.09 11.40 7.78
C LEU A 296 -27.59 11.51 8.10
N GLU A 297 -28.15 10.45 8.67
CA GLU A 297 -29.47 10.49 9.32
C GLU A 297 -29.35 11.09 10.73
#